data_AF-A0A7L8AA67-F1
#
_entry.id   AF-A0A7L8AA67-F1
#
_cell.length_a   1.000
_cell.length_b   1.000
_cell.length_c   1.000
_cell.angle_alpha   90.00
_cell.angle_beta   90.00
_cell.angle_gamma   90.00
#
_symmetry.space_group_name_H-M   'P 1'
#
loop_
_entity.id
_entity.type
_entity.pdbx_description
1 polymer ?
#
loop_
_entity_poly.entity_id
_entity_poly.type
_entity_poly.pdbx_seq_one_letter_code
_entity_poly.pdbx_strand_id
1 'polypeptide(L)'
;MHKFRLSAIVVASVLSTNALAESIDLPGRAQSTGITGRDGRDGRDGRDGRDGQLSTEQLKLINGLSERIKAGEALTNKYFAQTHDILDKNLAETANNSRLIYSLDLIKADAVSTDARFTEARENIGSNTTKIATNTKSINSLSERIEAGEALTDTRFTEARENIGSNTTKIATNTKSINSLSERIKAGEALTNKYFAQTHDILDKNLAETANNSRLIYNLDLIKADAVSTDARFTEARENIGSNTTKIATNTKSINSLSERIEAGEALTDTRFTETRKNISSNTTKIATNTKSINSLSERIEAGEALTDTRFTETRKNISSNTTKIATNTKNVANNTKAIISNSNTLERYGKQLNEHDEKITFLNNKVDRNTGLIKENTYRINKLEHGMSLMAAMSNLTQDDVTMALGYYNGNTALAMGINYALMPNMNVKFSAAADTEFTQTSLGVGIGYSFQ
;
A
#
# COMPACT_ATOMS: atom_id res chain seq x y z
N MET A 1 -38.14 -106.69 -40.05
CA MET A 1 -37.54 -107.70 -40.97
C MET A 1 -37.54 -109.02 -40.22
N HIS A 2 -38.07 -110.19 -40.62
CA HIS A 2 -38.48 -110.85 -41.87
C HIS A 2 -39.66 -111.81 -41.53
N LYS A 3 -40.73 -111.88 -42.36
CA LYS A 3 -41.10 -112.99 -43.29
C LYS A 3 -41.34 -114.36 -42.60
N PHE A 4 -42.60 -114.85 -42.53
CA PHE A 4 -43.29 -115.81 -43.46
C PHE A 4 -42.76 -117.26 -43.31
N ARG A 5 -43.50 -118.38 -43.23
CA ARG A 5 -44.79 -118.86 -43.80
C ARG A 5 -45.36 -119.98 -42.87
N LEU A 6 -46.66 -120.09 -42.61
CA LEU A 6 -47.71 -120.78 -43.40
C LEU A 6 -47.52 -122.31 -43.53
N SER A 7 -48.48 -123.09 -42.99
CA SER A 7 -49.26 -124.10 -43.75
C SER A 7 -50.37 -124.72 -42.90
N ALA A 8 -51.55 -124.78 -43.52
CA ALA A 8 -52.77 -125.42 -43.07
C ALA A 8 -52.95 -126.79 -43.77
N ILE A 9 -53.85 -127.63 -43.24
CA ILE A 9 -54.61 -128.77 -43.81
C ILE A 9 -55.55 -129.14 -42.63
N VAL A 10 -56.89 -129.04 -42.58
CA VAL A 10 -58.05 -129.24 -43.48
C VAL A 10 -58.18 -130.65 -44.06
N VAL A 11 -59.18 -131.40 -43.55
CA VAL A 11 -60.17 -132.28 -44.25
C VAL A 11 -61.00 -132.94 -43.11
N ALA A 12 -62.25 -132.56 -42.83
CA ALA A 12 -63.51 -132.82 -43.55
C ALA A 12 -63.80 -134.33 -43.67
N SER A 13 -64.80 -134.89 -42.99
CA SER A 13 -66.15 -135.18 -43.54
C SER A 13 -66.57 -136.56 -42.96
N VAL A 14 -67.82 -137.02 -42.79
CA VAL A 14 -69.22 -136.56 -42.97
C VAL A 14 -70.07 -137.80 -42.56
N LEU A 15 -71.24 -137.57 -41.92
CA LEU A 15 -72.58 -138.20 -42.04
C LEU A 15 -72.71 -139.70 -42.48
N SER A 16 -73.74 -140.50 -42.18
CA SER A 16 -75.13 -140.32 -41.69
C SER A 16 -75.81 -141.70 -41.55
N THR A 17 -76.69 -141.80 -40.55
CA THR A 17 -78.04 -142.42 -40.47
C THR A 17 -78.61 -143.37 -41.56
N ASN A 18 -79.30 -144.42 -41.08
CA ASN A 18 -80.68 -144.90 -41.40
C ASN A 18 -80.74 -146.45 -41.40
N ALA A 19 -81.44 -147.08 -40.45
CA ALA A 19 -82.89 -147.36 -40.42
C ALA A 19 -83.34 -148.38 -41.48
N LEU A 20 -83.91 -149.51 -41.04
CA LEU A 20 -85.13 -150.13 -41.59
C LEU A 20 -85.61 -151.27 -40.67
N ALA A 21 -86.91 -151.25 -40.40
CA ALA A 21 -87.72 -152.31 -39.82
C ALA A 21 -88.60 -152.94 -40.92
N GLU A 22 -89.35 -154.00 -40.53
CA GLU A 22 -90.39 -154.75 -41.27
C GLU A 22 -89.92 -155.82 -42.25
N SER A 23 -90.58 -156.96 -42.48
CA SER A 23 -91.61 -157.83 -41.85
C SER A 23 -91.81 -159.02 -42.84
N ILE A 24 -92.80 -159.91 -42.64
CA ILE A 24 -93.32 -160.98 -43.57
C ILE A 24 -92.63 -162.36 -43.41
N ASP A 25 -93.28 -163.52 -43.29
CA ASP A 25 -94.70 -163.94 -43.21
C ASP A 25 -94.78 -165.35 -42.61
N LEU A 26 -95.91 -165.68 -41.98
CA LEU A 26 -96.48 -167.03 -41.95
C LEU A 26 -97.49 -167.08 -43.10
N PRO A 27 -97.61 -168.17 -43.89
CA PRO A 27 -98.73 -169.08 -43.60
C PRO A 27 -98.53 -170.55 -44.06
N GLY A 28 -99.29 -171.47 -43.46
CA GLY A 28 -99.45 -172.82 -44.03
C GLY A 28 -100.14 -173.82 -43.10
N ARG A 29 -101.47 -173.77 -43.05
CA ARG A 29 -102.36 -174.74 -42.38
C ARG A 29 -102.95 -175.69 -43.43
N ALA A 30 -102.96 -176.99 -43.17
CA ALA A 30 -103.93 -177.99 -43.65
C ALA A 30 -103.81 -179.17 -42.67
N GLN A 31 -104.71 -179.46 -41.72
CA GLN A 31 -106.12 -179.87 -41.81
C GLN A 31 -106.44 -180.99 -42.81
N SER A 32 -107.07 -182.04 -42.27
CA SER A 32 -107.94 -183.01 -42.93
C SER A 32 -107.20 -184.09 -43.73
N THR A 33 -107.44 -185.39 -43.61
CA THR A 33 -108.67 -186.18 -43.36
C THR A 33 -108.21 -187.54 -42.82
N GLY A 34 -108.90 -188.22 -41.90
CA GLY A 34 -110.19 -188.86 -42.17
C GLY A 34 -110.01 -190.14 -42.99
N ILE A 35 -110.76 -191.18 -42.59
CA ILE A 35 -111.05 -192.45 -43.28
C ILE A 35 -110.09 -193.59 -42.86
N THR A 36 -110.37 -194.27 -41.74
CA THR A 36 -111.31 -195.40 -41.55
C THR A 36 -110.96 -196.68 -42.31
N GLY A 37 -110.73 -197.73 -41.52
CA GLY A 37 -111.38 -199.03 -41.70
C GLY A 37 -110.94 -199.86 -42.90
N ARG A 38 -110.49 -201.07 -42.58
CA ARG A 38 -111.26 -202.22 -43.04
C ARG A 38 -111.04 -203.45 -42.15
N ASP A 39 -112.15 -203.86 -41.56
CA ASP A 39 -112.43 -205.22 -41.12
C ASP A 39 -112.29 -206.21 -42.27
N GLY A 40 -111.96 -207.45 -41.90
CA GLY A 40 -112.56 -208.66 -42.44
C GLY A 40 -112.24 -209.04 -43.88
N ARG A 41 -111.67 -210.24 -44.05
CA ARG A 41 -112.41 -211.32 -44.72
C ARG A 41 -111.72 -212.67 -44.58
N ASP A 42 -112.24 -213.43 -43.63
CA ASP A 42 -112.86 -214.73 -43.84
C ASP A 42 -113.26 -215.05 -45.30
N GLY A 43 -112.95 -216.29 -45.67
CA GLY A 43 -113.58 -217.05 -46.73
C GLY A 43 -112.76 -217.18 -48.02
N ARG A 44 -112.87 -218.27 -48.78
CA ARG A 44 -113.46 -219.60 -48.57
C ARG A 44 -113.14 -220.41 -49.84
N ASP A 45 -113.17 -221.73 -49.68
CA ASP A 45 -113.58 -222.78 -50.62
C ASP A 45 -112.81 -223.00 -51.93
N GLY A 46 -112.14 -224.15 -51.97
CA GLY A 46 -111.64 -224.80 -53.18
C GLY A 46 -111.45 -226.30 -52.97
N ARG A 47 -112.57 -227.03 -52.87
CA ARG A 47 -112.78 -228.46 -53.20
C ARG A 47 -111.74 -229.51 -52.73
N ASP A 48 -112.17 -230.25 -51.72
CA ASP A 48 -112.42 -231.70 -51.74
C ASP A 48 -111.48 -232.55 -52.61
N GLY A 49 -110.31 -232.88 -52.05
CA GLY A 49 -109.49 -234.01 -52.50
C GLY A 49 -109.48 -235.04 -51.40
N ARG A 50 -110.25 -236.10 -51.59
CA ARG A 50 -110.19 -237.32 -50.78
C ARG A 50 -108.81 -237.98 -50.96
N ASP A 51 -108.45 -238.77 -49.96
CA ASP A 51 -107.51 -239.90 -49.97
C ASP A 51 -106.06 -239.63 -49.53
N GLY A 52 -105.66 -240.35 -48.47
CA GLY A 52 -104.27 -240.67 -48.16
C GLY A 52 -103.89 -240.51 -46.70
N GLN A 53 -104.08 -241.55 -45.90
CA GLN A 53 -103.43 -241.68 -44.59
C GLN A 53 -101.91 -241.52 -44.77
N LEU A 54 -101.29 -240.46 -44.23
CA LEU A 54 -99.85 -240.40 -44.02
C LEU A 54 -99.57 -241.13 -42.70
N SER A 55 -98.61 -242.06 -42.73
CA SER A 55 -98.35 -242.99 -41.63
C SER A 55 -97.84 -242.25 -40.38
N THR A 56 -97.88 -242.94 -39.24
CA THR A 56 -97.43 -242.45 -37.92
C THR A 56 -95.99 -241.89 -37.92
N GLU A 57 -95.17 -242.19 -38.94
CA GLU A 57 -93.81 -241.64 -39.06
C GLU A 57 -93.69 -240.31 -39.82
N GLN A 58 -94.64 -239.94 -40.70
CA GLN A 58 -94.59 -238.63 -41.37
C GLN A 58 -94.96 -237.48 -40.42
N LEU A 59 -95.80 -237.73 -39.41
CA LEU A 59 -96.12 -236.74 -38.37
C LEU A 59 -94.92 -236.37 -37.50
N LYS A 60 -93.96 -237.28 -37.27
CA LYS A 60 -92.73 -236.97 -36.52
C LYS A 60 -91.82 -235.99 -37.27
N LEU A 61 -91.71 -236.13 -38.59
CA LEU A 61 -90.82 -235.28 -39.39
C LEU A 61 -91.33 -233.83 -39.46
N ILE A 62 -92.65 -233.65 -39.57
CA ILE A 62 -93.26 -232.31 -39.68
C ILE A 62 -93.22 -231.57 -38.33
N ASN A 63 -93.50 -232.25 -37.20
CA ASN A 63 -93.35 -231.63 -35.88
C ASN A 63 -91.88 -231.27 -35.58
N GLY A 64 -90.91 -232.06 -36.06
CA GLY A 64 -89.49 -231.74 -35.93
C GLY A 64 -89.05 -230.49 -36.70
N LEU A 65 -89.65 -230.20 -37.86
CA LEU A 65 -89.31 -229.01 -38.65
C LEU A 65 -89.93 -227.73 -38.10
N SER A 66 -91.13 -227.80 -37.50
CA SER A 66 -91.80 -226.63 -36.92
C SER A 66 -91.06 -226.06 -35.70
N GLU A 67 -90.42 -226.90 -34.89
CA GLU A 67 -89.63 -226.45 -33.73
C GLU A 67 -88.35 -225.72 -34.16
N ARG A 68 -87.72 -226.13 -35.28
CA ARG A 68 -86.51 -225.46 -35.80
C ARG A 68 -86.78 -224.07 -36.37
N ILE A 69 -87.96 -223.82 -36.91
CA ILE A 69 -88.33 -222.50 -37.46
C ILE A 69 -88.60 -221.50 -36.33
N LYS A 70 -89.31 -221.93 -35.27
CA LYS A 70 -89.53 -221.08 -34.08
C LYS A 70 -88.22 -220.70 -33.37
N ALA A 71 -87.25 -221.60 -33.33
CA ALA A 71 -85.92 -221.30 -32.78
C ALA A 71 -85.13 -220.29 -33.64
N GLY A 72 -85.34 -220.27 -34.97
CA GLY A 72 -84.68 -219.33 -35.88
C GLY A 72 -85.19 -217.89 -35.75
N GLU A 73 -86.50 -217.69 -35.55
CA GLU A 73 -87.08 -216.35 -35.38
C GLU A 73 -86.64 -215.68 -34.06
N ALA A 74 -86.46 -216.47 -32.99
CA ALA A 74 -86.02 -215.95 -31.70
C ALA A 74 -84.58 -215.38 -31.73
N LEU A 75 -83.71 -215.92 -32.56
CA LEU A 75 -82.32 -215.45 -32.71
C LEU A 75 -82.25 -214.13 -33.48
N THR A 76 -83.05 -213.97 -34.54
CA THR A 76 -83.06 -212.76 -35.38
C THR A 76 -83.56 -211.53 -34.59
N ASN A 77 -84.59 -211.71 -33.76
CA ASN A 77 -85.10 -210.62 -32.91
C ASN A 77 -84.13 -210.17 -31.83
N LYS A 78 -83.23 -211.05 -31.35
CA LYS A 78 -82.20 -210.68 -30.37
C LYS A 78 -81.10 -209.81 -30.99
N TYR A 79 -80.69 -210.08 -32.22
CA TYR A 79 -79.67 -209.29 -32.92
C TYR A 79 -80.18 -207.89 -33.32
N PHE A 80 -81.46 -207.76 -33.66
CA PHE A 80 -82.05 -206.46 -33.99
C PHE A 80 -82.07 -205.51 -32.77
N ALA A 81 -82.37 -206.03 -31.58
CA ALA A 81 -82.37 -205.24 -30.35
C ALA A 81 -80.97 -204.75 -29.94
N GLN A 82 -79.92 -205.56 -30.11
CA GLN A 82 -78.54 -205.13 -29.82
C GLN A 82 -78.06 -204.04 -30.77
N THR A 83 -78.51 -204.04 -32.02
CA THR A 83 -78.07 -203.06 -33.02
C THR A 83 -78.66 -201.66 -32.71
N HIS A 84 -79.89 -201.61 -32.20
CA HIS A 84 -80.53 -200.35 -31.81
C HIS A 84 -79.88 -199.71 -30.56
N ASP A 85 -79.50 -200.50 -29.55
CA ASP A 85 -78.85 -199.96 -28.33
C ASP A 85 -77.47 -199.33 -28.59
N ILE A 86 -76.75 -199.80 -29.62
CA ILE A 86 -75.46 -199.24 -30.04
C ILE A 86 -75.64 -197.89 -30.76
N LEU A 87 -76.67 -197.77 -31.61
CA LEU A 87 -76.95 -196.55 -32.35
C LEU A 87 -77.36 -195.39 -31.42
N ASP A 88 -78.17 -195.68 -30.40
CA ASP A 88 -78.60 -194.66 -29.44
C ASP A 88 -77.44 -194.13 -28.58
N LYS A 89 -76.47 -194.99 -28.21
CA LYS A 89 -75.25 -194.57 -27.50
C LYS A 89 -74.35 -193.67 -28.35
N ASN A 90 -74.15 -193.98 -29.63
CA ASN A 90 -73.30 -193.16 -30.52
C ASN A 90 -73.93 -191.78 -30.80
N LEU A 91 -75.26 -191.71 -30.90
CA LEU A 91 -75.97 -190.43 -31.07
C LEU A 91 -75.79 -189.52 -29.85
N ALA A 92 -75.83 -190.08 -28.64
CA ALA A 92 -75.59 -189.35 -27.40
C ALA A 92 -74.14 -188.81 -27.29
N GLU A 93 -73.15 -189.58 -27.73
CA GLU A 93 -71.74 -189.18 -27.70
C GLU A 93 -71.44 -188.05 -28.72
N THR A 94 -72.09 -188.09 -29.88
CA THR A 94 -71.98 -187.03 -30.91
C THR A 94 -72.55 -185.70 -30.42
N ALA A 95 -73.65 -185.74 -29.66
CA ALA A 95 -74.23 -184.54 -29.03
C ALA A 95 -73.30 -183.93 -27.95
N ASN A 96 -72.54 -184.75 -27.23
CA ASN A 96 -71.61 -184.28 -26.19
C ASN A 96 -70.35 -183.62 -26.81
N ASN A 97 -69.82 -184.19 -27.89
CA ASN A 97 -68.70 -183.59 -28.63
C ASN A 97 -69.07 -182.21 -29.23
N SER A 98 -70.31 -182.04 -29.68
CA SER A 98 -70.80 -180.74 -30.16
C SER A 98 -70.83 -179.68 -29.06
N ARG A 99 -71.12 -180.04 -27.80
CA ARG A 99 -71.04 -179.12 -26.65
C ARG A 99 -69.61 -178.73 -26.32
N LEU A 100 -68.66 -179.67 -26.38
CA LEU A 100 -67.24 -179.41 -26.14
C LEU A 100 -66.62 -178.44 -27.15
N ILE A 101 -67.05 -178.50 -28.42
CA ILE A 101 -66.61 -177.56 -29.46
C ILE A 101 -67.09 -176.13 -29.14
N TYR A 102 -68.34 -175.96 -28.68
CA TYR A 102 -68.87 -174.65 -28.28
C TYR A 102 -68.10 -174.04 -27.10
N SER A 103 -67.69 -174.85 -26.12
CA SER A 103 -66.83 -174.42 -25.00
C SER A 103 -65.47 -173.89 -25.48
N LEU A 104 -64.90 -174.48 -26.54
CA LEU A 104 -63.61 -174.06 -27.09
C LEU A 104 -63.69 -172.70 -27.79
N ASP A 105 -64.79 -172.41 -28.48
CA ASP A 105 -64.99 -171.12 -29.15
C ASP A 105 -65.18 -169.98 -28.14
N LEU A 106 -65.82 -170.25 -26.99
CA LEU A 106 -65.88 -169.31 -25.86
C LEU A 106 -64.49 -168.99 -25.27
N ILE A 107 -63.60 -169.98 -25.16
CA ILE A 107 -62.22 -169.77 -24.68
C ILE A 107 -61.41 -168.93 -25.67
N LYS A 108 -61.58 -169.13 -26.99
CA LYS A 108 -60.94 -168.28 -28.01
C LYS A 108 -61.42 -166.84 -27.93
N ALA A 109 -62.71 -166.60 -27.72
CA ALA A 109 -63.25 -165.26 -27.57
C ALA A 109 -62.67 -164.53 -26.33
N ASP A 110 -62.50 -165.24 -25.21
CA ASP A 110 -61.92 -164.67 -23.98
C ASP A 110 -60.41 -164.38 -24.11
N ALA A 111 -59.68 -165.22 -24.85
CA ALA A 111 -58.27 -164.98 -25.20
C ALA A 111 -58.08 -163.72 -26.05
N VAL A 112 -58.94 -163.49 -27.05
CA VAL A 112 -58.92 -162.27 -27.88
C VAL A 112 -59.27 -161.03 -27.07
N SER A 113 -60.25 -161.11 -26.16
CA SER A 113 -60.60 -160.04 -25.22
C SER A 113 -59.44 -159.68 -24.29
N THR A 114 -58.73 -160.69 -23.78
CA THR A 114 -57.58 -160.50 -22.89
C THR A 114 -56.39 -159.86 -23.60
N ASP A 115 -56.11 -160.25 -24.85
CA ASP A 115 -55.04 -159.66 -25.67
C ASP A 115 -55.31 -158.18 -26.02
N ALA A 116 -56.58 -157.84 -26.29
CA ALA A 116 -57.01 -156.45 -26.48
C ALA A 116 -56.77 -155.60 -25.22
N ARG A 117 -57.11 -156.13 -24.02
CA ARG A 117 -56.87 -155.42 -22.74
C ARG A 117 -55.38 -155.26 -22.42
N PHE A 118 -54.54 -156.25 -22.75
CA PHE A 118 -53.09 -156.13 -22.58
C PHE A 118 -52.47 -155.12 -23.55
N THR A 119 -52.99 -155.05 -24.79
CA THR A 119 -52.57 -154.04 -25.78
C THR A 119 -52.90 -152.63 -25.29
N GLU A 120 -54.12 -152.39 -24.81
CA GLU A 120 -54.52 -151.10 -24.24
C GLU A 120 -53.69 -150.72 -23.00
N ALA A 121 -53.41 -151.68 -22.10
CA ALA A 121 -52.56 -151.46 -20.93
C ALA A 121 -51.13 -151.06 -21.34
N ARG A 122 -50.58 -151.70 -22.37
CA ARG A 122 -49.25 -151.39 -22.89
C ARG A 122 -49.18 -150.00 -23.51
N GLU A 123 -50.20 -149.59 -24.27
CA GLU A 123 -50.28 -148.23 -24.83
C GLU A 123 -50.40 -147.16 -23.73
N ASN A 124 -51.24 -147.40 -22.71
CA ASN A 124 -51.38 -146.49 -21.57
C ASN A 124 -50.08 -146.36 -20.76
N ILE A 125 -49.36 -147.47 -20.53
CA ILE A 125 -48.04 -147.46 -19.90
C ILE A 125 -47.05 -146.65 -20.77
N GLY A 126 -47.01 -146.87 -22.08
CA GLY A 126 -46.16 -146.10 -23.00
C GLY A 126 -46.46 -144.59 -22.99
N SER A 127 -47.73 -144.22 -22.95
CA SER A 127 -48.18 -142.82 -22.81
C SER A 127 -47.73 -142.20 -21.48
N ASN A 128 -47.90 -142.94 -20.37
CA ASN A 128 -47.46 -142.49 -19.05
C ASN A 128 -45.94 -142.38 -18.95
N THR A 129 -45.18 -143.32 -19.51
CA THR A 129 -43.72 -143.24 -19.60
C THR A 129 -43.29 -141.97 -20.37
N THR A 130 -43.98 -141.65 -21.47
CA THR A 130 -43.72 -140.43 -22.26
C THR A 130 -44.04 -139.15 -21.48
N LYS A 131 -45.16 -139.12 -20.74
CA LYS A 131 -45.52 -138.00 -19.87
C LYS A 131 -44.52 -137.81 -18.73
N ILE A 132 -44.06 -138.89 -18.10
CA ILE A 132 -43.04 -138.84 -17.05
C ILE A 132 -41.74 -138.27 -17.61
N ALA A 133 -41.26 -138.77 -18.75
CA ALA A 133 -40.07 -138.23 -19.40
C ALA A 133 -40.20 -136.74 -19.76
N THR A 134 -41.38 -136.31 -20.18
CA THR A 134 -41.70 -134.89 -20.44
C THR A 134 -41.67 -134.06 -19.16
N ASN A 135 -42.29 -134.55 -18.08
CA ASN A 135 -42.28 -133.88 -16.78
C ASN A 135 -40.86 -133.80 -16.19
N THR A 136 -40.05 -134.84 -16.33
CA THR A 136 -38.64 -134.81 -15.92
C THR A 136 -37.86 -133.72 -16.67
N LYS A 137 -38.05 -133.59 -17.99
CA LYS A 137 -37.44 -132.50 -18.77
C LYS A 137 -37.91 -131.12 -18.30
N SER A 138 -39.21 -130.96 -18.04
CA SER A 138 -39.77 -129.70 -17.55
C SER A 138 -39.25 -129.33 -16.16
N ILE A 139 -39.13 -130.30 -15.25
CA ILE A 139 -38.56 -130.11 -13.91
C ILE A 139 -37.10 -129.69 -14.01
N ASN A 140 -36.30 -130.38 -14.84
CA ASN A 140 -34.89 -130.01 -15.04
C ASN A 140 -34.77 -128.59 -15.60
N SER A 141 -35.59 -128.23 -16.59
CA SER A 141 -35.61 -126.86 -17.13
C SER A 141 -36.08 -125.82 -16.11
N LEU A 142 -36.99 -126.18 -15.20
CA LEU A 142 -37.39 -125.33 -14.08
C LEU A 142 -36.25 -125.14 -13.07
N SER A 143 -35.54 -126.20 -12.70
CA SER A 143 -34.37 -126.15 -11.81
C SER A 143 -33.27 -125.27 -12.40
N GLU A 144 -32.90 -125.46 -13.67
CA GLU A 144 -31.91 -124.61 -14.35
C GLU A 144 -32.32 -123.13 -14.35
N ARG A 145 -33.61 -122.83 -14.53
CA ARG A 145 -34.12 -121.46 -14.48
C ARG A 145 -34.12 -120.88 -13.06
N ILE A 146 -34.36 -121.69 -12.04
CA ILE A 146 -34.28 -121.27 -10.63
C ILE A 146 -32.84 -120.96 -10.26
N GLU A 147 -31.90 -121.85 -10.57
CA GLU A 147 -30.47 -121.65 -10.34
C GLU A 147 -29.95 -120.39 -11.07
N ALA A 148 -30.35 -120.20 -12.33
CA ALA A 148 -30.02 -118.98 -13.08
C ALA A 148 -30.65 -117.72 -12.46
N GLY A 149 -31.86 -117.81 -11.90
CA GLY A 149 -32.55 -116.71 -11.22
C GLY A 149 -31.90 -116.32 -9.89
N GLU A 150 -31.47 -117.31 -9.09
CA GLU A 150 -30.73 -117.12 -7.84
C GLU A 150 -29.36 -116.48 -8.14
N ALA A 151 -28.61 -117.02 -9.10
CA ALA A 151 -27.32 -116.47 -9.51
C ALA A 151 -27.43 -115.02 -10.04
N LEU A 152 -28.47 -114.72 -10.82
CA LEU A 152 -28.75 -113.35 -11.29
C LEU A 152 -29.09 -112.41 -10.13
N THR A 153 -29.83 -112.89 -9.13
CA THR A 153 -30.20 -112.11 -7.95
C THR A 153 -28.99 -111.79 -7.08
N ASP A 154 -28.12 -112.77 -6.83
CA ASP A 154 -26.86 -112.57 -6.11
C ASP A 154 -25.91 -111.62 -6.84
N THR A 155 -25.83 -111.71 -8.18
CA THR A 155 -25.07 -110.77 -9.01
C THR A 155 -25.61 -109.35 -8.83
N ARG A 156 -26.93 -109.16 -8.94
CA ARG A 156 -27.56 -107.84 -8.76
C ARG A 156 -27.41 -107.29 -7.35
N PHE A 157 -27.46 -108.13 -6.32
CA PHE A 157 -27.21 -107.69 -4.94
C PHE A 157 -25.75 -107.29 -4.72
N THR A 158 -24.82 -108.02 -5.33
CA THR A 158 -23.39 -107.68 -5.29
C THR A 158 -23.13 -106.35 -5.98
N GLU A 159 -23.64 -106.15 -7.21
CA GLU A 159 -23.56 -104.89 -7.93
C GLU A 159 -24.20 -103.72 -7.16
N ALA A 160 -25.36 -103.94 -6.54
CA ALA A 160 -26.02 -102.92 -5.71
C ALA A 160 -25.15 -102.54 -4.51
N ARG A 161 -24.54 -103.51 -3.83
CA ARG A 161 -23.64 -103.28 -2.70
C ARG A 161 -22.39 -102.52 -3.12
N GLU A 162 -21.78 -102.87 -4.25
CA GLU A 162 -20.63 -102.17 -4.82
C GLU A 162 -20.98 -100.72 -5.19
N ASN A 163 -22.14 -100.49 -5.82
CA ASN A 163 -22.64 -99.16 -6.15
C ASN A 163 -22.92 -98.32 -4.90
N ILE A 164 -23.54 -98.90 -3.87
CA ILE A 164 -23.75 -98.24 -2.57
C ILE A 164 -22.41 -97.89 -1.93
N GLY A 165 -21.43 -98.80 -1.96
CA GLY A 165 -20.07 -98.55 -1.48
C GLY A 165 -19.41 -97.37 -2.21
N SER A 166 -19.42 -97.39 -3.55
CA SER A 166 -18.90 -96.32 -4.41
C SER A 166 -19.56 -94.98 -4.12
N ASN A 167 -20.90 -94.94 -4.01
CA ASN A 167 -21.64 -93.73 -3.70
C ASN A 167 -21.35 -93.22 -2.27
N THR A 168 -21.20 -94.11 -1.29
CA THR A 168 -20.81 -93.75 0.07
C THR A 168 -19.43 -93.07 0.08
N THR A 169 -18.47 -93.60 -0.67
CA THR A 169 -17.14 -92.98 -0.83
C THR A 169 -17.20 -91.63 -1.53
N LYS A 170 -18.03 -91.48 -2.58
CA LYS A 170 -18.23 -90.18 -3.26
C LYS A 170 -18.87 -89.14 -2.34
N ILE A 171 -19.87 -89.52 -1.57
CA ILE A 171 -20.53 -88.64 -0.57
C ILE A 171 -19.50 -88.18 0.46
N ALA A 172 -18.71 -89.10 1.03
CA ALA A 172 -17.68 -88.75 2.00
C ALA A 172 -16.63 -87.77 1.42
N THR A 173 -16.23 -87.98 0.16
CA THR A 173 -15.33 -87.06 -0.56
C THR A 173 -15.98 -85.68 -0.75
N ASN A 174 -17.22 -85.63 -1.24
CA ASN A 174 -17.93 -84.36 -1.45
C ASN A 174 -18.13 -83.59 -0.13
N THR A 175 -18.43 -84.27 0.98
CA THR A 175 -18.52 -83.64 2.30
C THR A 175 -17.20 -82.98 2.70
N LYS A 176 -16.06 -83.65 2.48
CA LYS A 176 -14.74 -83.05 2.73
C LYS A 176 -14.48 -81.82 1.85
N SER A 177 -14.87 -81.88 0.57
CA SER A 177 -14.73 -80.75 -0.36
C SER A 177 -15.62 -79.56 0.02
N ILE A 178 -16.88 -79.81 0.40
CA ILE A 178 -17.83 -78.77 0.86
C ILE A 178 -17.30 -78.10 2.13
N ASN A 179 -16.85 -78.88 3.11
CA ASN A 179 -16.26 -78.33 4.33
C ASN A 179 -15.04 -77.47 4.01
N SER A 180 -14.17 -77.95 3.11
CA SER A 180 -12.99 -77.18 2.67
C SER A 180 -13.39 -75.88 1.95
N LEU A 181 -14.45 -75.90 1.13
CA LEU A 181 -14.99 -74.70 0.48
C LEU A 181 -15.59 -73.73 1.50
N SER A 182 -16.32 -74.22 2.49
CA SER A 182 -16.89 -73.38 3.57
C SER A 182 -15.81 -72.66 4.36
N GLU A 183 -14.74 -73.36 4.74
CA GLU A 183 -13.60 -72.72 5.43
C GLU A 183 -12.88 -71.69 4.54
N ARG A 184 -12.74 -71.97 3.24
CA ARG A 184 -12.20 -70.98 2.28
C ARG A 184 -13.11 -69.75 2.13
N ILE A 185 -14.43 -69.92 2.15
CA ILE A 185 -15.40 -68.81 2.11
C ILE A 185 -15.26 -67.95 3.38
N LYS A 186 -15.26 -68.56 4.57
CA LYS A 186 -15.05 -67.85 5.85
C LYS A 186 -13.72 -67.07 5.85
N ALA A 187 -12.64 -67.68 5.37
CA ALA A 187 -11.35 -67.02 5.25
C ALA A 187 -11.40 -65.83 4.25
N GLY A 188 -12.11 -65.98 3.13
CA GLY A 188 -12.34 -64.92 2.15
C GLY A 188 -13.16 -63.76 2.69
N GLU A 189 -14.22 -64.03 3.43
CA GLU A 189 -15.03 -63.02 4.14
C GLU A 189 -14.19 -62.27 5.18
N ALA A 190 -13.39 -62.99 5.97
CA ALA A 190 -12.49 -62.38 6.95
C ALA A 190 -11.44 -61.47 6.28
N LEU A 191 -10.85 -61.89 5.15
CA LEU A 191 -9.94 -61.06 4.36
C LEU A 191 -10.63 -59.82 3.80
N THR A 192 -11.85 -59.98 3.27
CA THR A 192 -12.64 -58.86 2.73
C THR A 192 -12.94 -57.82 3.81
N ASN A 193 -13.38 -58.26 4.99
CA ASN A 193 -13.63 -57.39 6.13
C ASN A 193 -12.35 -56.67 6.58
N LYS A 194 -11.20 -57.36 6.59
CA LYS A 194 -9.90 -56.76 6.90
C LYS A 194 -9.53 -55.66 5.88
N TYR A 195 -9.65 -55.93 4.59
CA TYR A 195 -9.35 -54.94 3.54
C TYR A 195 -10.33 -53.76 3.55
N PHE A 196 -11.60 -54.02 3.83
CA PHE A 196 -12.62 -52.98 3.97
C PHE A 196 -12.31 -52.05 5.15
N ALA A 197 -11.95 -52.61 6.32
CA ALA A 197 -11.53 -51.85 7.49
C ALA A 197 -10.25 -51.02 7.21
N GLN A 198 -9.25 -51.61 6.55
CA GLN A 198 -8.04 -50.88 6.14
C GLN A 198 -8.34 -49.74 5.18
N THR A 199 -9.25 -49.94 4.22
CA THR A 199 -9.65 -48.91 3.27
C THR A 199 -10.34 -47.75 3.98
N HIS A 200 -11.25 -48.04 4.93
CA HIS A 200 -11.88 -47.01 5.74
C HIS A 200 -10.88 -46.21 6.59
N ASP A 201 -9.95 -46.89 7.26
CA ASP A 201 -8.91 -46.21 8.05
C ASP A 201 -8.03 -45.29 7.17
N ILE A 202 -7.69 -45.70 5.95
CA ILE A 202 -6.97 -44.86 4.98
C ILE A 202 -7.83 -43.67 4.55
N LEU A 203 -9.11 -43.87 4.25
CA LEU A 203 -10.02 -42.79 3.84
C LEU A 203 -10.21 -41.75 4.95
N ASP A 204 -10.36 -42.19 6.19
CA ASP A 204 -10.51 -41.31 7.36
C ASP A 204 -9.24 -40.48 7.58
N LYS A 205 -8.05 -41.10 7.45
CA LYS A 205 -6.77 -40.38 7.51
C LYS A 205 -6.63 -39.36 6.39
N ASN A 206 -6.96 -39.73 5.15
CA ASN A 206 -6.90 -38.83 4.00
C ASN A 206 -7.88 -37.64 4.14
N LEU A 207 -9.07 -37.89 4.71
CA LEU A 207 -10.05 -36.84 4.98
C LEU A 207 -9.53 -35.86 6.04
N ALA A 208 -8.95 -36.37 7.12
CA ALA A 208 -8.32 -35.55 8.16
C ALA A 208 -7.14 -34.72 7.61
N GLU A 209 -6.29 -35.31 6.78
CA GLU A 209 -5.18 -34.62 6.12
C GLU A 209 -5.68 -33.53 5.16
N THR A 210 -6.75 -33.80 4.39
CA THR A 210 -7.39 -32.80 3.52
C THR A 210 -7.91 -31.61 4.31
N ALA A 211 -8.54 -31.85 5.47
CA ALA A 211 -8.98 -30.78 6.37
C ALA A 211 -7.79 -29.97 6.92
N ASN A 212 -6.69 -30.63 7.30
CA ASN A 212 -5.48 -29.96 7.76
C ASN A 212 -4.83 -29.10 6.65
N ASN A 213 -4.72 -29.65 5.43
CA ASN A 213 -4.19 -28.93 4.27
C ASN A 213 -5.05 -27.70 3.95
N SER A 214 -6.37 -27.80 4.06
CA SER A 214 -7.28 -26.66 3.88
C SER A 214 -7.01 -25.53 4.90
N ARG A 215 -6.74 -25.89 6.17
CA ARG A 215 -6.36 -24.91 7.21
C ARG A 215 -5.00 -24.26 6.93
N LEU A 216 -4.03 -25.06 6.46
CA LEU A 216 -2.71 -24.54 6.08
C LEU A 216 -2.79 -23.56 4.91
N ILE A 217 -3.61 -23.85 3.89
CA ILE A 217 -3.85 -22.96 2.76
C ILE A 217 -4.47 -21.64 3.24
N TYR A 218 -5.49 -21.70 4.09
CA TYR A 218 -6.10 -20.50 4.66
C TYR A 218 -5.08 -19.64 5.44
N ASN A 219 -4.27 -20.26 6.30
CA ASN A 219 -3.23 -19.55 7.04
C ASN A 219 -2.18 -18.92 6.10
N LEU A 220 -1.81 -19.63 5.02
CA LEU A 220 -0.88 -19.12 4.02
C LEU A 220 -1.45 -17.87 3.31
N ASP A 221 -2.74 -17.86 3.00
CA ASP A 221 -3.38 -16.72 2.36
C ASP A 221 -3.48 -15.50 3.29
N LEU A 222 -3.73 -15.71 4.59
CA LEU A 222 -3.64 -14.64 5.59
C LEU A 222 -2.22 -14.05 5.68
N ILE A 223 -1.19 -14.90 5.67
CA ILE A 223 0.21 -14.45 5.71
C ILE A 223 0.56 -13.65 4.46
N LYS A 224 0.11 -14.09 3.26
CA LYS A 224 0.31 -13.33 2.03
C LYS A 224 -0.34 -11.95 2.09
N ALA A 225 -1.57 -11.86 2.59
CA ALA A 225 -2.27 -10.59 2.74
C ALA A 225 -1.55 -9.64 3.70
N ASP A 226 -1.06 -10.16 4.83
CA ASP A 226 -0.29 -9.37 5.80
C ASP A 226 1.06 -8.90 5.24
N ALA A 227 1.74 -9.76 4.48
CA ALA A 227 2.98 -9.40 3.80
C ALA A 227 2.77 -8.27 2.78
N VAL A 228 1.70 -8.33 1.97
CA VAL A 228 1.34 -7.26 1.02
C VAL A 228 1.03 -5.95 1.75
N SER A 229 0.26 -6.01 2.84
CA SER A 229 -0.06 -4.84 3.67
C SER A 229 1.21 -4.21 4.28
N THR A 230 2.11 -5.05 4.78
CA THR A 230 3.39 -4.62 5.35
C THR A 230 4.29 -3.96 4.31
N ASP A 231 4.37 -4.52 3.11
CA ASP A 231 5.15 -3.95 2.00
C ASP A 231 4.62 -2.57 1.56
N ALA A 232 3.30 -2.41 1.50
CA ALA A 232 2.66 -1.12 1.21
C ALA A 232 3.02 -0.05 2.27
N ARG A 233 2.97 -0.42 3.56
CA ARG A 233 3.36 0.48 4.67
C ARG A 233 4.85 0.83 4.62
N PHE A 234 5.73 -0.09 4.24
CA PHE A 234 7.15 0.20 4.06
C PHE A 234 7.42 1.12 2.87
N THR A 235 6.66 0.95 1.79
CA THR A 235 6.73 1.84 0.62
C THR A 235 6.36 3.28 1.01
N GLU A 236 5.23 3.47 1.70
CA GLU A 236 4.81 4.78 2.21
C GLU A 236 5.86 5.39 3.16
N ALA A 237 6.39 4.59 4.10
CA ALA A 237 7.44 5.05 5.00
C ALA A 237 8.68 5.53 4.26
N ARG A 238 9.09 4.81 3.20
CA ARG A 238 10.24 5.18 2.36
C ARG A 238 10.01 6.49 1.62
N GLU A 239 8.81 6.71 1.07
CA GLU A 239 8.44 7.97 0.41
C GLU A 239 8.47 9.15 1.39
N ASN A 240 7.89 8.97 2.57
CA ASN A 240 7.90 9.98 3.63
C ASN A 240 9.33 10.33 4.09
N ILE A 241 10.18 9.32 4.27
CA ILE A 241 11.61 9.51 4.58
C ILE A 241 12.28 10.33 3.47
N GLY A 242 12.09 9.98 2.20
CA GLY A 242 12.65 10.72 1.06
C GLY A 242 12.20 12.19 1.00
N SER A 243 10.92 12.45 1.26
CA SER A 243 10.36 13.81 1.36
C SER A 243 11.01 14.61 2.49
N ASN A 244 11.15 13.99 3.67
CA ASN A 244 11.79 14.63 4.83
C ASN A 244 13.28 14.88 4.60
N THR A 245 14.01 13.96 3.96
CA THR A 245 15.41 14.16 3.56
C THR A 245 15.57 15.41 2.67
N THR A 246 14.66 15.59 1.70
CA THR A 246 14.67 16.76 0.80
C THR A 246 14.39 18.07 1.54
N LYS A 247 13.41 18.07 2.47
CA LYS A 247 13.10 19.23 3.32
C LYS A 247 14.27 19.59 4.23
N ILE A 248 14.91 18.61 4.86
CA ILE A 248 16.09 18.82 5.70
C ILE A 248 17.21 19.49 4.89
N ALA A 249 17.53 18.97 3.70
CA ALA A 249 18.55 19.57 2.84
C ALA A 249 18.23 21.03 2.45
N THR A 250 16.95 21.34 2.20
CA THR A 250 16.49 22.72 1.92
C THR A 250 16.64 23.63 3.14
N ASN A 251 16.27 23.14 4.32
CA ASN A 251 16.42 23.88 5.57
C ASN A 251 17.90 24.12 5.90
N THR A 252 18.77 23.13 5.70
CA THR A 252 20.23 23.29 5.87
C THR A 252 20.78 24.41 5.00
N LYS A 253 20.41 24.47 3.71
CA LYS A 253 20.83 25.58 2.82
C LYS A 253 20.36 26.94 3.32
N SER A 254 19.11 27.02 3.80
CA SER A 254 18.53 28.26 4.30
C SER A 254 19.21 28.74 5.59
N ILE A 255 19.51 27.82 6.50
CA ILE A 255 20.25 28.10 7.74
C ILE A 255 21.64 28.64 7.40
N ASN A 256 22.38 27.97 6.51
CA ASN A 256 23.72 28.43 6.12
C ASN A 256 23.69 29.85 5.53
N SER A 257 22.73 30.15 4.65
CA SER A 257 22.57 31.50 4.10
C SER A 257 22.22 32.55 5.16
N LEU A 258 21.42 32.19 6.17
CA LEU A 258 21.14 33.09 7.30
C LEU A 258 22.39 33.33 8.15
N SER A 259 23.17 32.29 8.43
CA SER A 259 24.45 32.40 9.14
C SER A 259 25.42 33.36 8.44
N GLU A 260 25.62 33.20 7.13
CA GLU A 260 26.47 34.09 6.32
C GLU A 260 26.02 35.57 6.40
N ARG A 261 24.70 35.80 6.36
CA ARG A 261 24.13 37.16 6.47
C ARG A 261 24.33 37.78 7.85
N ILE A 262 24.26 36.97 8.91
CA ILE A 262 24.51 37.41 10.28
C ILE A 262 25.98 37.83 10.43
N GLU A 263 26.91 36.96 10.01
CA GLU A 263 28.35 37.24 10.06
C GLU A 263 28.70 38.52 9.27
N ALA A 264 28.14 38.68 8.07
CA ALA A 264 28.33 39.90 7.27
C ALA A 264 27.76 41.15 7.96
N GLY A 265 26.60 41.02 8.63
CA GLY A 265 25.96 42.11 9.37
C GLY A 265 26.75 42.55 10.61
N GLU A 266 27.32 41.60 11.34
CA GLU A 266 28.21 41.84 12.48
C GLU A 266 29.47 42.58 12.03
N ALA A 267 30.15 42.10 10.98
CA ALA A 267 31.35 42.74 10.43
C ALA A 267 31.10 44.18 9.95
N LEU A 268 29.95 44.44 9.32
CA LEU A 268 29.56 45.79 8.91
C LEU A 268 29.32 46.71 10.11
N THR A 269 28.70 46.17 11.17
CA THR A 269 28.42 46.90 12.41
C THR A 269 29.72 47.29 13.12
N ASP A 270 30.67 46.37 13.24
CA ASP A 270 31.99 46.62 13.82
C ASP A 270 32.78 47.68 13.04
N THR A 271 32.73 47.62 11.70
CA THR A 271 33.34 48.63 10.83
C THR A 271 32.76 50.01 11.10
N ARG A 272 31.42 50.12 11.18
CA ARG A 272 30.73 51.40 11.44
C ARG A 272 31.03 51.95 12.83
N PHE A 273 31.10 51.10 13.86
CA PHE A 273 31.47 51.53 15.20
C PHE A 273 32.92 52.01 15.28
N THR A 274 33.83 51.31 14.60
CA THR A 274 35.25 51.71 14.51
C THR A 274 35.40 53.10 13.88
N GLU A 275 34.73 53.34 12.75
CA GLU A 275 34.75 54.64 12.06
C GLU A 275 34.10 55.75 12.90
N THR A 276 32.97 55.45 13.55
CA THR A 276 32.31 56.39 14.48
C THR A 276 33.23 56.78 15.62
N ARG A 277 33.94 55.81 16.22
CA ARG A 277 34.90 56.05 17.30
C ARG A 277 36.07 56.93 16.85
N LYS A 278 36.58 56.70 15.64
CA LYS A 278 37.63 57.53 15.02
C LYS A 278 37.17 58.98 14.82
N ASN A 279 35.96 59.18 14.31
CA ASN A 279 35.38 60.50 14.10
C ASN A 279 35.12 61.24 15.42
N ILE A 280 34.60 60.56 16.44
CA ILE A 280 34.46 61.11 17.79
C ILE A 280 35.83 61.55 18.33
N SER A 281 36.85 60.70 18.24
CA SER A 281 38.20 61.04 18.71
C SER A 281 38.76 62.27 18.00
N SER A 282 38.63 62.34 16.67
CA SER A 282 39.06 63.52 15.89
C SER A 282 38.34 64.80 16.32
N ASN A 283 37.02 64.73 16.51
CA ASN A 283 36.23 65.87 16.95
C ASN A 283 36.59 66.30 18.39
N THR A 284 36.83 65.35 19.30
CA THR A 284 37.32 65.65 20.65
C THR A 284 38.64 66.42 20.61
N THR A 285 39.59 66.02 19.75
CA THR A 285 40.84 66.77 19.55
C THR A 285 40.61 68.18 19.01
N LYS A 286 39.74 68.34 18.00
CA LYS A 286 39.40 69.65 17.43
C LYS A 286 38.76 70.58 18.46
N ILE A 287 37.83 70.05 19.27
CA ILE A 287 37.19 70.79 20.36
C ILE A 287 38.25 71.29 21.35
N ALA A 288 39.16 70.41 21.80
CA ALA A 288 40.23 70.79 22.72
C ALA A 288 41.14 71.89 22.14
N THR A 289 41.48 71.82 20.85
CA THR A 289 42.23 72.88 20.16
C THR A 289 41.45 74.19 20.13
N ASN A 290 40.18 74.15 19.73
CA ASN A 290 39.32 75.34 19.69
C ASN A 290 39.16 75.98 21.07
N THR A 291 39.01 75.18 22.14
CA THR A 291 38.97 75.68 23.53
C THR A 291 40.25 76.45 23.87
N LYS A 292 41.44 75.93 23.53
CA LYS A 292 42.70 76.65 23.76
C LYS A 292 42.75 77.97 22.99
N SER A 293 42.33 77.98 21.73
CA SER A 293 42.28 79.20 20.91
C SER A 293 41.33 80.25 21.47
N ILE A 294 40.14 79.83 21.92
CA ILE A 294 39.16 80.71 22.55
C ILE A 294 39.76 81.34 23.81
N ASN A 295 40.36 80.53 24.70
CA ASN A 295 40.97 81.06 25.93
C ASN A 295 42.07 82.08 25.62
N SER A 296 42.95 81.80 24.65
CA SER A 296 43.99 82.73 24.24
C SER A 296 43.43 84.03 23.63
N LEU A 297 42.32 83.96 22.89
CA LEU A 297 41.64 85.15 22.40
C LEU A 297 41.03 85.97 23.54
N SER A 298 40.40 85.32 24.53
CA SER A 298 39.88 86.00 25.71
C SER A 298 40.98 86.74 26.49
N GLU A 299 42.12 86.09 26.77
CA GLU A 299 43.26 86.71 27.44
C GLU A 299 43.78 87.95 26.67
N ARG A 300 43.81 87.88 25.34
CA ARG A 300 44.23 89.01 24.49
C ARG A 300 43.24 90.17 24.51
N ILE A 301 41.94 89.88 24.59
CA ILE A 301 40.89 90.91 24.71
C ILE A 301 41.05 91.61 26.06
N GLU A 302 41.14 90.86 27.16
CA GLU A 302 41.32 91.42 28.51
C GLU A 302 42.59 92.30 28.60
N ALA A 303 43.72 91.83 28.05
CA ALA A 303 44.95 92.61 28.01
C ALA A 303 44.80 93.89 27.16
N GLY A 304 44.07 93.83 26.05
CA GLY A 304 43.79 94.97 25.17
C GLY A 304 42.91 96.03 25.85
N GLU A 305 41.88 95.61 26.58
CA GLU A 305 41.02 96.49 27.39
C GLU A 305 41.83 97.20 28.48
N ALA A 306 42.62 96.46 29.25
CA ALA A 306 43.48 97.02 30.31
C ALA A 306 44.49 98.05 29.78
N LEU A 307 45.10 97.79 28.62
CA LEU A 307 46.02 98.72 27.97
C LEU A 307 45.30 99.98 27.48
N THR A 308 44.08 99.83 26.96
CA THR A 308 43.23 100.96 26.52
C THR A 308 42.85 101.85 27.71
N ASP A 309 42.43 101.26 28.82
CA ASP A 309 42.11 102.00 30.05
C ASP A 309 43.31 102.76 30.62
N THR A 310 44.48 102.14 30.59
CA THR A 310 45.75 102.77 31.00
C THR A 310 46.04 104.00 30.14
N ARG A 311 45.93 103.87 28.81
CA ARG A 311 46.15 104.98 27.86
C ARG A 311 45.14 106.11 28.03
N PHE A 312 43.87 105.80 28.25
CA PHE A 312 42.86 106.83 28.52
C PHE A 312 43.12 107.56 29.83
N THR A 313 43.55 106.85 30.87
CA THR A 313 43.89 107.45 32.17
C THR A 313 45.07 108.40 32.04
N GLU A 314 46.14 108.00 31.34
CA GLU A 314 47.29 108.86 31.09
C GLU A 314 46.92 110.08 30.22
N THR A 315 46.10 109.88 29.19
CA THR A 315 45.59 110.98 28.34
C THR A 315 44.78 111.99 29.17
N ARG A 316 43.88 111.51 30.05
CA ARG A 316 43.12 112.37 30.97
C ARG A 316 44.02 113.18 31.90
N LYS A 317 45.08 112.57 32.43
CA LYS A 317 46.08 113.26 33.28
C LYS A 317 46.81 114.36 32.50
N ASN A 318 47.24 114.06 31.27
CA ASN A 318 47.90 115.05 30.40
C ASN A 318 46.99 116.21 30.02
N ILE A 319 45.72 115.92 29.69
CA ILE A 319 44.70 116.96 29.46
C ILE A 319 44.54 117.84 30.70
N SER A 320 44.37 117.24 31.89
CA SER A 320 44.24 117.99 33.15
C SER A 320 45.46 118.90 33.43
N SER A 321 46.67 118.39 33.21
CA SER A 321 47.90 119.18 33.32
C SER A 321 47.91 120.36 32.35
N ASN A 322 47.57 120.13 31.08
CA ASN A 322 47.51 121.18 30.07
C ASN A 322 46.42 122.21 30.38
N THR A 323 45.24 121.80 30.85
CA THR A 323 44.19 122.71 31.32
C THR A 323 44.69 123.63 32.42
N THR A 324 45.45 123.10 33.38
CA THR A 324 46.07 123.88 34.48
C THR A 324 47.11 124.88 33.96
N LYS A 325 47.96 124.47 33.01
CA LYS A 325 48.94 125.35 32.36
C LYS A 325 48.26 126.48 31.58
N ILE A 326 47.21 126.16 30.83
CA ILE A 326 46.42 127.15 30.10
C ILE A 326 45.82 128.17 31.07
N ALA A 327 45.20 127.73 32.16
CA ALA A 327 44.65 128.64 33.18
C ALA A 327 45.72 129.57 33.78
N THR A 328 46.92 129.03 34.05
CA THR A 328 48.07 129.82 34.51
C THR A 328 48.49 130.86 33.48
N ASN A 329 48.62 130.45 32.21
CA ASN A 329 49.00 131.35 31.12
C ASN A 329 47.95 132.45 30.91
N THR A 330 46.65 132.12 30.99
CA THR A 330 45.55 133.11 30.94
C THR A 330 45.69 134.16 32.04
N LYS A 331 46.01 133.75 33.28
CA LYS A 331 46.27 134.67 34.40
C LYS A 331 47.48 135.55 34.13
N ASN A 332 48.56 134.98 33.61
CA ASN A 332 49.77 135.74 33.26
C ASN A 332 49.52 136.76 32.16
N VAL A 333 48.79 136.40 31.11
CA VAL A 333 48.37 137.34 30.05
C VAL A 333 47.53 138.47 30.63
N ALA A 334 46.54 138.17 31.48
CA ALA A 334 45.74 139.20 32.14
C ALA A 334 46.59 140.15 33.00
N ASN A 335 47.59 139.64 33.72
CA ASN A 335 48.53 140.45 34.49
C ASN A 335 49.40 141.33 33.57
N ASN A 336 49.92 140.78 32.47
CA ASN A 336 50.67 141.53 31.49
C ASN A 336 49.82 142.65 30.87
N THR A 337 48.54 142.39 30.56
CA THR A 337 47.60 143.41 30.09
C THR A 337 47.45 144.54 31.10
N LYS A 338 47.30 144.23 32.40
CA LYS A 338 47.25 145.25 33.47
C LYS A 338 48.54 146.07 33.54
N ALA A 339 49.70 145.43 33.42
CA ALA A 339 50.99 146.10 33.42
C ALA A 339 51.14 147.06 32.22
N ILE A 340 50.71 146.62 31.02
CA ILE A 340 50.70 147.46 29.82
C ILE A 340 49.80 148.69 30.02
N ILE A 341 48.59 148.52 30.57
CA ILE A 341 47.69 149.65 30.88
C ILE A 341 48.36 150.62 31.86
N SER A 342 48.99 150.11 32.93
CA SER A 342 49.71 150.94 33.89
C SER A 342 50.87 151.72 33.25
N ASN A 343 51.63 151.07 32.37
CA ASN A 343 52.69 151.71 31.61
C ASN A 343 52.14 152.78 30.66
N SER A 344 51.04 152.50 29.96
CA SER A 344 50.35 153.45 29.08
C SER A 344 49.92 154.70 29.83
N ASN A 345 49.29 154.55 31.01
CA ASN A 345 48.89 155.67 31.86
C ASN A 345 50.10 156.49 32.35
N THR A 346 51.20 155.81 32.66
CA THR A 346 52.45 156.46 33.09
C THR A 346 53.04 157.30 31.94
N LEU A 347 53.05 156.75 30.72
CA LEU A 347 53.48 157.47 29.53
C LEU A 347 52.60 158.68 29.22
N GLU A 348 51.27 158.56 29.39
CA GLU A 348 50.35 159.70 29.23
C GLU A 348 50.69 160.83 30.21
N ARG A 349 50.98 160.49 31.48
CA ARG A 349 51.41 161.46 32.49
C ARG A 349 52.74 162.12 32.09
N TYR A 350 53.72 161.36 31.64
CA TYR A 350 54.98 161.92 31.14
C TYR A 350 54.76 162.83 29.93
N GLY A 351 53.85 162.49 29.03
CA GLY A 351 53.46 163.35 27.91
C GLY A 351 52.91 164.71 28.38
N LYS A 352 52.03 164.73 29.40
CA LYS A 352 51.53 165.98 29.99
C LYS A 352 52.64 166.82 30.62
N GLN A 353 53.54 166.18 31.38
CA GLN A 353 54.68 166.88 31.98
C GLN A 353 55.63 167.46 30.92
N LEU A 354 55.85 166.77 29.81
CA LEU A 354 56.64 167.30 28.69
C LEU A 354 55.98 168.53 28.06
N ASN A 355 54.66 168.53 27.87
CA ASN A 355 53.94 169.71 27.37
C ASN A 355 54.06 170.89 28.34
N GLU A 356 53.91 170.66 29.65
CA GLU A 356 54.12 171.70 30.68
C GLU A 356 55.55 172.26 30.65
N HIS A 357 56.55 171.39 30.46
CA HIS A 357 57.94 171.81 30.30
C HIS A 357 58.14 172.64 29.02
N ASP A 358 57.52 172.26 27.91
CA ASP A 358 57.61 172.97 26.62
C ASP A 358 56.98 174.37 26.70
N GLU A 359 55.83 174.49 27.35
CA GLU A 359 55.19 175.78 27.68
C GLU A 359 56.11 176.65 28.55
N LYS A 360 56.74 176.05 29.57
CA LYS A 360 57.67 176.75 30.46
C LYS A 360 58.93 177.21 29.71
N ILE A 361 59.49 176.39 28.82
CA ILE A 361 60.61 176.75 27.95
C ILE A 361 60.22 177.92 27.05
N THR A 362 59.05 177.85 26.40
CA THR A 362 58.52 178.94 25.56
C THR A 362 58.37 180.24 26.35
N PHE A 363 57.82 180.16 27.57
CA PHE A 363 57.71 181.31 28.45
C PHE A 363 59.07 181.91 28.83
N LEU A 364 60.06 181.05 29.13
CA LEU A 364 61.42 181.48 29.43
C LEU A 364 62.09 182.14 28.20
N ASN A 365 61.95 181.57 27.00
CA ASN A 365 62.44 182.18 25.76
C ASN A 365 61.82 183.57 25.54
N ASN A 366 60.50 183.72 25.70
CA ASN A 366 59.84 185.02 25.61
C ASN A 366 60.35 186.04 26.65
N LYS A 367 60.75 185.59 27.85
CA LYS A 367 61.42 186.46 28.84
C LYS A 367 62.83 186.86 28.39
N VAL A 368 63.60 185.91 27.88
CA VAL A 368 64.95 186.17 27.35
C VAL A 368 64.90 187.15 26.19
N ASP A 369 64.00 186.96 25.22
CA ASP A 369 63.83 187.86 24.08
C ASP A 369 63.45 189.28 24.49
N ARG A 370 62.51 189.41 25.45
CA ARG A 370 62.16 190.71 26.03
C ARG A 370 63.36 191.38 26.69
N ASN A 371 64.12 190.64 27.50
CA ASN A 371 65.32 191.17 28.15
C ASN A 371 66.38 191.58 27.11
N THR A 372 66.59 190.78 26.06
CA THR A 372 67.48 191.13 24.94
C THR A 372 67.03 192.43 24.24
N GLY A 373 65.72 192.59 24.04
CA GLY A 373 65.13 193.83 23.50
C GLY A 373 65.39 195.05 24.39
N LEU A 374 65.12 194.93 25.70
CA LEU A 374 65.38 195.99 26.68
C LEU A 374 66.87 196.37 26.75
N ILE A 375 67.78 195.39 26.66
CA ILE A 375 69.23 195.66 26.62
C ILE A 375 69.59 196.48 25.39
N LYS A 376 69.11 196.11 24.19
CA LYS A 376 69.35 196.87 22.96
C LYS A 376 68.86 198.33 23.08
N GLU A 377 67.68 198.54 23.66
CA GLU A 377 67.14 199.88 23.86
C GLU A 377 67.96 200.69 24.86
N ASN A 378 68.38 200.08 25.98
CA ASN A 378 69.26 200.72 26.95
C ASN A 378 70.61 201.10 26.33
N THR A 379 71.21 200.22 25.51
CA THR A 379 72.44 200.53 24.76
C THR A 379 72.25 201.75 23.85
N TYR A 380 71.13 201.83 23.12
CA TYR A 380 70.83 202.99 22.28
C TYR A 380 70.71 204.30 23.08
N ARG A 381 70.02 204.26 24.24
CA ARG A 381 69.85 205.44 25.11
C ARG A 381 71.18 205.95 25.67
N ILE A 382 72.09 205.04 26.06
CA ILE A 382 73.42 205.40 26.57
C ILE A 382 74.22 206.13 25.49
N ASN A 383 74.28 205.60 24.27
CA ASN A 383 75.03 206.21 23.17
C ASN A 383 74.57 207.66 22.87
N LYS A 384 73.26 207.94 22.96
CA LYS A 384 72.74 209.30 22.74
C LYS A 384 73.16 210.30 23.83
N LEU A 385 73.30 209.86 25.09
CA LEU A 385 73.74 210.73 26.18
C LEU A 385 75.20 211.16 26.02
N GLU A 386 76.08 210.27 25.56
CA GLU A 386 77.50 210.56 25.33
C GLU A 386 77.72 211.68 24.31
N HIS A 387 76.88 211.76 23.26
CA HIS A 387 76.91 212.83 22.26
C HIS A 387 76.72 214.22 22.87
N GLY A 388 75.83 214.36 23.85
CA GLY A 388 75.55 215.64 24.49
C GLY A 388 76.71 216.12 25.36
N MET A 389 77.49 215.19 25.93
CA MET A 389 78.56 215.56 26.87
C MET A 389 79.81 216.13 26.17
N SER A 390 80.16 215.66 24.98
CA SER A 390 81.36 216.15 24.25
C SER A 390 81.20 217.60 23.78
N LEU A 391 80.03 218.00 23.28
CA LEU A 391 79.71 219.39 22.97
C LEU A 391 79.74 220.28 24.22
N MET A 392 79.14 219.79 25.31
CA MET A 392 79.00 220.57 26.54
C MET A 392 80.38 220.89 27.14
N ALA A 393 81.33 219.96 27.03
CA ALA A 393 82.72 220.17 27.45
C ALA A 393 83.44 221.29 26.68
N ALA A 394 83.21 221.45 25.37
CA ALA A 394 83.83 222.53 24.59
C ALA A 394 83.23 223.91 24.88
N MET A 395 81.94 223.96 25.24
CA MET A 395 81.22 225.22 25.48
C MET A 395 81.44 225.81 26.89
N SER A 396 81.82 224.99 27.87
CA SER A 396 81.81 225.38 29.29
C SER A 396 82.82 226.47 29.65
N ASN A 397 83.98 226.53 28.99
CA ASN A 397 85.09 227.40 29.39
C ASN A 397 85.30 228.66 28.54
N LEU A 398 84.39 228.93 27.61
CA LEU A 398 84.49 230.12 26.76
C LEU A 398 84.03 231.40 27.49
N THR A 399 84.92 232.39 27.56
CA THR A 399 84.62 233.78 27.98
C THR A 399 84.87 234.76 26.82
N GLN A 400 84.76 236.07 27.04
CA GLN A 400 84.55 237.08 25.98
C GLN A 400 85.64 237.07 24.88
N ASP A 401 85.21 236.81 23.64
CA ASP A 401 86.01 236.67 22.41
C ASP A 401 87.10 235.57 22.46
N ASP A 402 86.79 234.44 23.10
CA ASP A 402 87.65 233.27 23.16
C ASP A 402 87.33 232.22 22.06
N VAL A 403 88.39 231.56 21.60
CA VAL A 403 88.30 230.27 20.91
C VAL A 403 88.91 229.22 21.82
N THR A 404 88.19 228.14 22.09
CA THR A 404 88.72 227.00 22.83
C THR A 404 88.73 225.78 21.94
N MET A 405 89.76 224.98 22.11
CA MET A 405 89.81 223.63 21.56
C MET A 405 89.93 222.71 22.75
N ALA A 406 88.95 221.83 22.92
CA ALA A 406 88.93 220.82 23.96
C ALA A 406 89.07 219.46 23.31
N LEU A 407 89.99 218.66 23.85
CA LEU A 407 90.06 217.25 23.54
C LEU A 407 89.03 216.54 24.43
N GLY A 408 88.00 216.00 23.81
CA GLY A 408 86.96 215.20 24.43
C GLY A 408 87.01 213.75 23.96
N TYR A 409 86.03 212.98 24.36
CA TYR A 409 85.81 211.63 23.85
C TYR A 409 84.47 211.58 23.10
N TYR A 410 84.45 210.93 21.94
CA TYR A 410 83.27 210.73 21.10
C TYR A 410 83.27 209.29 20.59
N ASN A 411 82.21 208.55 20.89
CA ASN A 411 81.97 207.19 20.41
C ASN A 411 83.17 206.24 20.66
N GLY A 412 83.82 206.34 21.83
CA GLY A 412 84.98 205.53 22.21
C GLY A 412 86.34 206.03 21.69
N ASN A 413 86.37 207.00 20.78
CA ASN A 413 87.57 207.61 20.25
C ASN A 413 87.82 209.00 20.84
N THR A 414 89.07 209.47 20.82
CA THR A 414 89.35 210.87 21.15
C THR A 414 88.69 211.74 20.08
N ALA A 415 88.00 212.79 20.50
CA ALA A 415 87.39 213.78 19.62
C ALA A 415 87.97 215.15 19.89
N LEU A 416 88.10 215.92 18.82
CA LEU A 416 88.45 217.31 18.90
C LEU A 416 87.15 218.12 18.83
N ALA A 417 86.89 218.84 19.91
CA ALA A 417 85.78 219.77 19.97
C ALA A 417 86.32 221.19 19.98
N MET A 418 85.79 222.03 19.11
CA MET A 418 86.14 223.44 19.01
C MET A 418 84.93 224.27 19.41
N GLY A 419 85.14 225.15 20.39
CA GLY A 419 84.17 226.16 20.80
C GLY A 419 84.64 227.53 20.34
N ILE A 420 83.73 228.32 19.79
CA ILE A 420 83.95 229.73 19.49
C ILE A 420 82.89 230.51 20.23
N ASN A 421 83.30 231.55 20.94
CA ASN A 421 82.40 232.46 21.61
C ASN A 421 82.56 233.86 21.07
N TYR A 422 81.44 234.49 20.75
CA TYR A 422 81.42 235.83 20.20
C TYR A 422 80.53 236.72 21.07
N ALA A 423 81.11 237.77 21.66
CA ALA A 423 80.34 238.71 22.46
C ALA A 423 79.68 239.74 21.55
N LEU A 424 78.35 239.67 21.44
CA LEU A 424 77.57 240.65 20.70
C LEU A 424 77.40 241.94 21.51
N MET A 425 77.25 241.82 22.84
CA MET A 425 77.08 242.90 23.81
C MET A 425 77.75 242.50 25.14
N PRO A 426 78.07 243.44 26.06
CA PRO A 426 78.79 243.15 27.31
C PRO A 426 78.18 242.04 28.18
N ASN A 427 76.89 241.75 27.97
CA ASN A 427 76.07 240.82 28.72
C ASN A 427 75.45 239.71 27.85
N MET A 428 75.81 239.61 26.57
CA MET A 428 75.33 238.55 25.68
C MET A 428 76.43 237.99 24.80
N ASN A 429 76.57 236.67 24.84
CA ASN A 429 77.48 235.92 23.99
C ASN A 429 76.76 234.77 23.27
N VAL A 430 77.25 234.43 22.09
CA VAL A 430 76.80 233.24 21.38
C VAL A 430 78.00 232.32 21.21
N LYS A 431 77.80 231.09 21.64
CA LYS A 431 78.76 230.00 21.63
C LYS A 431 78.38 229.03 20.52
N PHE A 432 79.24 228.92 19.54
CA PHE A 432 79.16 227.86 18.55
C PHE A 432 80.13 226.78 18.97
N SER A 433 79.74 225.53 18.87
CA SER A 433 80.67 224.43 19.02
C SER A 433 80.55 223.48 17.85
N ALA A 434 81.67 222.91 17.46
CA ALA A 434 81.70 221.78 16.55
C ALA A 434 82.55 220.71 17.21
N ALA A 435 82.10 219.46 17.19
CA ALA A 435 82.94 218.34 17.60
C ALA A 435 82.97 217.29 16.51
N ALA A 436 84.16 216.81 16.22
CA ALA A 436 84.39 215.68 15.32
C ALA A 436 85.30 214.67 16.01
N ASP A 437 85.12 213.40 15.68
CA ASP A 437 86.10 212.38 16.04
C ASP A 437 87.43 212.60 15.32
N THR A 438 88.51 212.02 15.83
CA THR A 438 89.84 212.10 15.19
C THR A 438 89.89 211.51 13.79
N GLU A 439 88.90 210.70 13.40
CA GLU A 439 88.74 210.14 12.04
C GLU A 439 87.82 211.00 11.14
N PHE A 440 87.20 212.06 11.67
CA PHE A 440 86.25 212.95 11.00
C PHE A 440 85.08 212.25 10.28
N THR A 441 84.66 211.08 10.77
CA THR A 441 83.53 210.33 10.20
C THR A 441 82.18 210.88 10.67
N GLN A 442 82.16 211.53 11.83
CA GLN A 442 80.95 212.10 12.39
C GLN A 442 81.24 213.47 12.98
N THR A 443 80.42 214.44 12.57
CA THR A 443 80.52 215.83 12.98
C THR A 443 79.25 216.26 13.69
N SER A 444 79.40 216.98 14.79
CA SER A 444 78.29 217.58 15.52
C SER A 444 78.50 219.10 15.59
N LEU A 445 77.40 219.83 15.53
CA LEU A 445 77.36 221.29 15.60
C LEU A 445 76.41 221.68 16.74
N GLY A 446 76.84 222.60 17.58
CA GLY A 446 76.10 223.17 18.68
C GLY A 446 76.05 224.68 18.57
N VAL A 447 74.91 225.24 18.94
CA VAL A 447 74.74 226.67 19.18
C VAL A 447 74.16 226.83 20.57
N GLY A 448 74.82 227.63 21.38
CA GLY A 448 74.31 228.09 22.67
C GLY A 448 74.36 229.60 22.72
N ILE A 449 73.38 230.19 23.39
CA ILE A 449 73.35 231.62 23.68
C ILE A 449 73.56 231.74 25.18
N GLY A 450 74.61 232.44 25.58
CA GLY A 450 74.88 232.78 26.97
C GLY A 450 74.46 234.22 27.22
N TYR A 451 73.58 234.42 28.21
CA TYR A 451 73.21 235.74 28.70
C TYR A 451 73.70 235.86 30.14
N SER A 452 74.53 236.86 30.41
CA SER A 452 75.10 237.10 31.74
C SER A 452 74.22 238.12 32.46
N PHE A 453 73.46 237.69 33.46
CA PHE A 453 72.75 238.60 34.37
C PHE A 453 73.70 238.94 35.52
N GLN A 454 73.97 240.23 35.75
CA GLN A 454 74.61 240.69 36.99
C GLN A 454 73.64 240.57 38.17
#